data_AF-A0A6P5T069-F1
#
_entry.id   AF-A0A6P5T069-F1
#
_cell.length_a   1.000
_cell.length_b   1.000
_cell.length_c   1.000
_cell.angle_alpha   90.00
_cell.angle_beta   90.00
_cell.angle_gamma   90.00
#
_symmetry.space_group_name_H-M   'P 1'
#
loop_
_entity.id
_entity.type
_entity.pdbx_description
1 polymer ?
#
loop_
_entity_poly.entity_id
_entity_poly.type
_entity_poly.pdbx_seq_one_letter_code
_entity_poly.pdbx_strand_id
1 'polypeptide(L)'
;MSDQKSAKAMGPTGNLQMKVVKGDFGYVLEDVPHLCDYLSDLPTYPNPLQFNPAYSVVKQYFVNVDDTVAQKIVVHTDSPRGTHFRRAGPRQKVYFDSDEVHACIVTCGGLCPGLNTVIREIVCGLNHMYGVNKVLGIDGGYKGFYARNTIDLTPKVVNDIHKRGGTILGTSRGGHDTSKIVDSIQDRGINQVYIIGGDGTQKGAAVIYEEIRRRGLKVSVAGIPKTIDNDIPVIDRSFGFDTAVEEAQRAINAAHVEAESIENGIGVVKLMGRYSGFIAMYATLASRDVDCCLIPESPFYLEGRGGLFEYVEKRLKENGHMVIVIAEGAGQDLLSESLQSMNQQDASGNKLLKDVGLWISQRIKNHFGRQQKISINLKYIDPTYMIRAIPSNAADNVYCTLLAQSAVHGAMAGYTGFICGPVNGRHSYIPFNHITEKQNKVVITDRMWARLLSSTNQPSFLNPKDVIEVQEGEEPPTQLLEGENCKHSKFATKDIPSMT
;
A
#
# COMPACT_ATOMS: atom_id res chain seq x y z
N MET A 1 -39.24 -30.68 -32.85
CA MET A 1 -37.86 -30.35 -33.27
C MET A 1 -37.61 -28.87 -32.97
N SER A 2 -37.03 -28.57 -31.82
CA SER A 2 -36.30 -27.33 -31.54
C SER A 2 -35.88 -27.36 -30.06
N ASP A 3 -34.70 -27.95 -29.82
CA ASP A 3 -34.02 -27.92 -28.53
C ASP A 3 -33.53 -26.50 -28.23
N GLN A 4 -34.10 -25.86 -27.21
CA GLN A 4 -33.48 -24.70 -26.57
C GLN A 4 -32.62 -25.18 -25.40
N LYS A 5 -31.32 -25.32 -25.64
CA LYS A 5 -30.33 -25.49 -24.57
C LYS A 5 -30.18 -24.17 -23.81
N SER A 6 -30.66 -24.18 -22.57
CA SER A 6 -30.39 -23.18 -21.54
C SER A 6 -28.88 -23.06 -21.29
N ALA A 7 -28.35 -21.87 -21.52
CA ALA A 7 -26.98 -21.51 -21.17
C ALA A 7 -26.90 -21.30 -19.65
N LYS A 8 -26.33 -22.28 -18.94
CA LYS A 8 -25.93 -22.12 -17.54
C LYS A 8 -24.76 -21.13 -17.48
N ALA A 9 -24.98 -19.99 -16.84
CA ALA A 9 -23.93 -19.07 -16.41
C ALA A 9 -22.93 -19.80 -15.49
N MET A 10 -21.67 -19.88 -15.90
CA MET A 10 -20.56 -20.27 -15.03
C MET A 10 -20.22 -19.08 -14.11
N GLY A 11 -20.41 -19.25 -12.80
CA GLY A 11 -19.91 -18.32 -11.79
C GLY A 11 -18.39 -18.43 -11.62
N PRO A 12 -17.69 -17.38 -11.15
CA PRO A 12 -16.25 -17.40 -10.93
C PRO A 12 -15.93 -17.74 -9.48
N THR A 13 -15.68 -19.01 -9.17
CA THR A 13 -15.09 -19.42 -7.88
C THR A 13 -14.18 -20.63 -8.09
N GLY A 14 -12.99 -20.39 -8.66
CA GLY A 14 -11.83 -21.24 -8.38
C GLY A 14 -11.23 -20.71 -7.07
N ASN A 15 -11.52 -21.35 -5.94
CA ASN A 15 -10.89 -20.96 -4.67
C ASN A 15 -9.38 -21.13 -4.78
N LEU A 16 -8.62 -20.04 -4.65
CA LEU A 16 -7.18 -20.09 -4.41
C LEU A 16 -6.97 -20.81 -3.07
N GLN A 17 -6.73 -22.12 -3.12
CA GLN A 17 -6.54 -22.89 -1.90
C GLN A 17 -5.17 -22.53 -1.31
N MET A 18 -5.19 -21.75 -0.23
CA MET A 18 -3.99 -21.31 0.47
C MET A 18 -3.23 -22.51 1.04
N LYS A 19 -1.92 -22.57 0.81
CA LYS A 19 -1.05 -23.61 1.36
C LYS A 19 -0.79 -23.31 2.83
N VAL A 20 -1.48 -24.00 3.71
CA VAL A 20 -1.38 -23.78 5.16
C VAL A 20 -0.68 -24.96 5.82
N VAL A 21 0.40 -24.70 6.55
CA VAL A 21 1.11 -25.68 7.37
C VAL A 21 0.93 -25.32 8.84
N LYS A 22 0.40 -26.26 9.63
CA LYS A 22 0.23 -26.08 11.08
C LYS A 22 1.38 -26.75 11.83
N GLY A 23 1.79 -26.15 12.94
CA GLY A 23 2.81 -26.67 13.83
C GLY A 23 2.44 -26.48 15.29
N ASP A 24 3.38 -26.79 16.18
CA ASP A 24 3.18 -26.74 17.62
C ASP A 24 2.88 -25.32 18.12
N PHE A 25 2.23 -25.24 19.29
CA PHE A 25 1.92 -23.97 19.99
C PHE A 25 1.14 -22.96 19.13
N GLY A 26 0.22 -23.46 18.30
CA GLY A 26 -0.63 -22.62 17.44
C GLY A 26 0.15 -21.93 16.32
N TYR A 27 1.29 -22.49 15.90
CA TYR A 27 2.03 -22.03 14.73
C TYR A 27 1.24 -22.33 13.45
N VAL A 28 1.09 -21.31 12.61
CA VAL A 28 0.45 -21.42 11.30
C VAL A 28 1.34 -20.75 10.27
N LEU A 29 1.91 -21.52 9.35
CA LEU A 29 2.59 -20.99 8.18
C LEU A 29 1.59 -20.89 7.03
N GLU A 30 1.30 -19.66 6.62
CA GLU A 30 0.58 -19.38 5.39
C GLU A 30 1.60 -19.27 4.26
N ASP A 31 1.85 -20.42 3.65
CA ASP A 31 2.93 -20.62 2.71
C ASP A 31 2.55 -20.21 1.29
N VAL A 32 3.58 -19.89 0.52
CA VAL A 32 3.45 -19.60 -0.91
C VAL A 32 3.58 -20.87 -1.75
N PRO A 33 2.87 -20.95 -2.88
CA PRO A 33 3.02 -22.06 -3.81
C PRO A 33 4.44 -22.20 -4.37
N HIS A 34 4.79 -23.43 -4.71
CA HIS A 34 6.04 -23.79 -5.35
C HIS A 34 5.76 -24.59 -6.63
N LEU A 35 6.62 -24.50 -7.66
CA LEU A 35 6.44 -25.24 -8.91
C LEU A 35 6.30 -26.76 -8.69
N CYS A 36 7.07 -27.31 -7.74
CA CYS A 36 6.99 -28.72 -7.33
C CYS A 36 5.64 -29.13 -6.70
N ASP A 37 4.76 -28.19 -6.36
CA ASP A 37 3.44 -28.51 -5.83
C ASP A 37 2.52 -29.06 -6.94
N TYR A 38 2.82 -28.80 -8.22
CA TYR A 38 2.00 -29.25 -9.35
C TYR A 38 2.78 -29.75 -10.58
N LEU A 39 4.11 -29.67 -10.58
CA LEU A 39 5.00 -30.27 -11.59
C LEU A 39 5.88 -31.33 -10.93
N SER A 40 5.95 -32.52 -11.51
CA SER A 40 6.84 -33.59 -11.04
C SER A 40 8.23 -33.48 -11.67
N ASP A 41 9.23 -34.03 -10.97
CA ASP A 41 10.58 -34.31 -11.51
C ASP A 41 11.33 -33.08 -12.06
N LEU A 42 11.09 -31.90 -11.47
CA LEU A 42 11.80 -30.68 -11.86
C LEU A 42 13.30 -30.77 -11.51
N PRO A 43 14.21 -30.47 -12.46
CA PRO A 43 15.63 -30.39 -12.16
C PRO A 43 15.93 -29.27 -11.16
N THR A 44 16.97 -29.47 -10.36
CA THR A 44 17.49 -28.44 -9.46
C THR A 44 18.94 -28.15 -9.78
N TYR A 45 19.33 -26.89 -9.64
CA TYR A 45 20.66 -26.41 -9.95
C TYR A 45 21.27 -25.74 -8.71
N PRO A 46 22.60 -25.79 -8.51
CA PRO A 46 23.25 -24.99 -7.48
C PRO A 46 23.02 -23.51 -7.78
N ASN A 47 22.71 -22.71 -6.76
CA ASN A 47 22.50 -21.28 -6.96
C ASN A 47 23.82 -20.59 -7.40
N PRO A 48 23.86 -19.85 -8.51
CA PRO A 48 25.06 -19.15 -9.00
C PRO A 48 25.69 -18.20 -7.98
N LEU A 49 24.90 -17.71 -7.01
CA LEU A 49 25.37 -16.88 -5.90
C LEU A 49 26.47 -17.54 -5.06
N GLN A 50 26.58 -18.87 -5.09
CA GLN A 50 27.69 -19.60 -4.43
C GLN A 50 29.07 -19.14 -4.89
N PHE A 51 29.15 -18.68 -6.14
CA PHE A 51 30.40 -18.26 -6.78
C PHE A 51 30.44 -16.75 -7.02
N ASN A 52 29.44 -16.00 -6.56
CA ASN A 52 29.37 -14.57 -6.77
C ASN A 52 30.30 -13.82 -5.81
N PRO A 53 31.26 -13.01 -6.30
CA PRO A 53 32.21 -12.28 -5.46
C PRO A 53 31.56 -11.34 -4.43
N ALA A 54 30.38 -10.79 -4.71
CA ALA A 54 29.67 -9.93 -3.75
C ALA A 54 29.19 -10.70 -2.51
N TYR A 55 29.02 -12.01 -2.62
CA TYR A 55 28.52 -12.88 -1.55
C TYR A 55 29.64 -13.67 -0.85
N SER A 56 30.88 -13.65 -1.36
CA SER A 56 32.00 -14.43 -0.81
C SER A 56 32.43 -14.00 0.59
N VAL A 57 32.12 -12.76 1.00
CA VAL A 57 32.41 -12.22 2.34
C VAL A 57 31.29 -12.47 3.35
N VAL A 58 30.12 -12.96 2.90
CA VAL A 58 28.93 -13.13 3.75
C VAL A 58 28.96 -14.51 4.40
N LYS A 59 29.00 -14.55 5.74
CA LYS A 59 29.08 -15.81 6.52
C LYS A 59 27.89 -16.76 6.29
N GLN A 60 26.70 -16.22 6.08
CA GLN A 60 25.48 -16.98 5.79
C GLN A 60 24.58 -16.14 4.88
N TYR A 61 24.63 -16.40 3.58
CA TYR A 61 23.86 -15.64 2.59
C TYR A 61 22.60 -16.37 2.10
N PHE A 62 22.54 -17.70 2.22
CA PHE A 62 21.33 -18.46 1.92
C PHE A 62 20.36 -18.45 3.09
N VAL A 63 19.09 -18.28 2.75
CA VAL A 63 17.97 -18.37 3.68
C VAL A 63 17.54 -19.83 3.78
N ASN A 64 17.38 -20.33 5.00
CA ASN A 64 16.90 -21.69 5.23
C ASN A 64 15.47 -21.81 4.69
N VAL A 65 15.13 -22.97 4.12
CA VAL A 65 13.77 -23.24 3.67
C VAL A 65 12.77 -23.08 4.81
N ASP A 66 13.12 -23.46 6.04
CA ASP A 66 12.23 -23.39 7.21
C ASP A 66 12.19 -22.02 7.90
N ASP A 67 12.96 -21.04 7.43
CA ASP A 67 12.94 -19.69 7.98
C ASP A 67 11.57 -19.05 7.72
N THR A 68 10.91 -18.63 8.80
CA THR A 68 9.62 -17.94 8.74
C THR A 68 9.62 -16.66 9.56
N VAL A 69 8.77 -15.71 9.16
CA VAL A 69 8.62 -14.38 9.75
C VAL A 69 7.24 -14.30 10.37
N ALA A 70 7.18 -14.02 11.67
CA ALA A 70 5.92 -13.89 12.39
C ALA A 70 5.16 -12.64 11.93
N GLN A 71 3.86 -12.76 11.73
CA GLN A 71 2.98 -11.63 11.45
C GLN A 71 2.76 -10.78 12.71
N LYS A 72 2.59 -11.42 13.86
CA LYS A 72 2.40 -10.76 15.16
C LYS A 72 3.62 -11.03 16.04
N ILE A 73 4.35 -9.98 16.37
CA ILE A 73 5.56 -10.06 17.22
C ILE A 73 5.34 -9.59 18.66
N VAL A 74 4.20 -8.98 18.94
CA VAL A 74 3.77 -8.59 20.29
C VAL A 74 2.72 -9.59 20.76
N VAL A 75 3.08 -10.47 21.69
CA VAL A 75 2.24 -11.56 22.18
C VAL A 75 2.37 -11.70 23.70
N HIS A 76 1.39 -12.34 24.35
CA HIS A 76 1.48 -12.72 25.76
C HIS A 76 2.16 -14.09 25.90
N THR A 77 2.60 -14.42 27.12
CA THR A 77 3.28 -15.68 27.46
C THR A 77 2.54 -16.93 26.97
N ASP A 78 1.21 -16.91 27.05
CA ASP A 78 0.35 -18.06 26.75
C ASP A 78 -0.38 -17.91 25.41
N SER A 79 -0.05 -16.89 24.62
CA SER A 79 -0.64 -16.69 23.30
C SER A 79 -0.10 -17.70 22.28
N PRO A 80 -0.94 -18.17 21.33
CA PRO A 80 -0.45 -18.96 20.22
C PRO A 80 0.58 -18.16 19.40
N ARG A 81 1.54 -18.86 18.79
CA ARG A 81 2.53 -18.25 17.88
C ARG A 81 1.88 -17.53 16.70
N GLY A 82 0.73 -18.03 16.26
CA GLY A 82 -0.09 -17.39 15.23
C GLY A 82 0.49 -17.58 13.83
N THR A 83 0.14 -16.63 12.96
CA THR A 83 0.47 -16.68 11.53
C THR A 83 1.91 -16.25 11.25
N HIS A 84 2.55 -17.00 10.37
CA HIS A 84 3.90 -16.79 9.87
C HIS A 84 3.91 -16.82 8.34
N PHE A 85 4.85 -16.10 7.75
CA PHE A 85 5.12 -16.08 6.32
C PHE A 85 6.52 -16.62 6.03
N ARG A 86 6.72 -17.17 4.84
CA ARG A 86 8.04 -17.69 4.47
C ARG A 86 9.02 -16.54 4.25
N ARG A 87 10.21 -16.63 4.85
CA ARG A 87 11.25 -15.60 4.71
C ARG A 87 11.76 -15.53 3.28
N ALA A 88 11.80 -14.32 2.71
CA ALA A 88 12.32 -14.09 1.37
C ALA A 88 13.86 -14.11 1.36
N GLY A 89 14.44 -14.44 0.20
CA GLY A 89 15.88 -14.43 -0.02
C GLY A 89 16.39 -15.61 -0.83
N PRO A 90 17.69 -15.65 -1.15
CA PRO A 90 18.25 -16.67 -2.01
C PRO A 90 18.25 -18.04 -1.32
N ARG A 91 17.93 -19.09 -2.09
CA ARG A 91 18.01 -20.49 -1.67
C ARG A 91 19.28 -21.14 -2.20
N GLN A 92 19.75 -22.19 -1.54
CA GLN A 92 20.96 -22.90 -1.96
C GLN A 92 20.81 -23.57 -3.34
N LYS A 93 19.59 -24.02 -3.65
CA LYS A 93 19.20 -24.59 -4.94
C LYS A 93 18.17 -23.71 -5.64
N VAL A 94 18.24 -23.67 -6.96
CA VAL A 94 17.30 -22.99 -7.85
C VAL A 94 16.65 -24.01 -8.80
N TYR A 95 15.49 -23.65 -9.34
CA TYR A 95 14.70 -24.49 -10.27
C TYR A 95 14.72 -23.96 -11.71
N PHE A 96 15.48 -22.90 -11.91
CA PHE A 96 15.76 -22.32 -13.21
C PHE A 96 17.27 -22.25 -13.44
N ASP A 97 17.74 -22.82 -14.53
CA ASP A 97 19.08 -22.57 -15.05
C ASP A 97 19.13 -21.22 -15.80
N SER A 98 20.27 -20.54 -15.77
CA SER A 98 20.39 -19.16 -16.25
C SER A 98 20.04 -19.01 -17.74
N ASP A 99 20.43 -19.99 -18.55
CA ASP A 99 20.26 -19.97 -20.01
C ASP A 99 18.85 -20.33 -20.46
N GLU A 100 18.08 -21.03 -19.61
CA GLU A 100 16.67 -21.34 -19.88
C GLU A 100 15.72 -20.21 -19.49
N VAL A 101 16.14 -19.27 -18.63
CA VAL A 101 15.24 -18.19 -18.18
C VAL A 101 14.91 -17.24 -19.33
N HIS A 102 13.62 -17.03 -19.53
CA HIS A 102 13.06 -15.95 -20.31
C HIS A 102 12.06 -15.19 -19.43
N ALA A 103 12.52 -14.07 -18.88
CA ALA A 103 11.76 -13.27 -17.94
C ALA A 103 10.99 -12.16 -18.64
N CYS A 104 9.82 -11.80 -18.11
CA CYS A 104 9.15 -10.56 -18.48
C CYS A 104 8.76 -9.71 -17.26
N ILE A 105 8.73 -8.39 -17.46
CA ILE A 105 8.36 -7.38 -16.46
C ILE A 105 7.21 -6.55 -17.04
N VAL A 106 6.16 -6.31 -16.25
CA VAL A 106 5.04 -5.44 -16.63
C VAL A 106 4.71 -4.47 -15.51
N THR A 107 4.44 -3.21 -15.87
CA THR A 107 3.92 -2.19 -14.94
C THR A 107 2.48 -1.82 -15.27
N CYS A 108 1.59 -1.87 -14.27
CA CYS A 108 0.17 -1.59 -14.43
C CYS A 108 -0.36 -0.57 -13.41
N GLY A 109 -1.45 0.11 -13.76
CA GLY A 109 -2.15 1.06 -12.90
C GLY A 109 -1.52 2.46 -12.85
N GLY A 110 -1.78 3.21 -11.77
CA GLY A 110 -1.23 4.55 -11.58
C GLY A 110 0.27 4.57 -11.30
N LEU A 111 0.94 5.68 -11.64
CA LEU A 111 2.35 5.89 -11.34
C LEU A 111 2.61 5.92 -9.82
N CYS A 112 3.82 5.57 -9.45
CA CYS A 112 4.36 5.54 -8.09
C CYS A 112 5.87 5.81 -8.18
N PRO A 113 6.47 6.63 -7.29
CA PRO A 113 7.93 6.72 -7.19
C PRO A 113 8.55 5.34 -6.97
N GLY A 114 9.67 5.05 -7.62
CA GLY A 114 10.39 3.77 -7.47
C GLY A 114 10.04 2.69 -8.51
N LEU A 115 9.04 2.89 -9.37
CA LEU A 115 8.72 1.95 -10.46
C LEU A 115 9.94 1.59 -11.33
N ASN A 116 10.68 2.60 -11.80
CA ASN A 116 11.90 2.40 -12.57
C ASN A 116 13.02 1.75 -11.75
N THR A 117 13.10 2.02 -10.46
CA THR A 117 14.07 1.36 -9.56
C THR A 117 13.76 -0.13 -9.47
N VAL A 118 12.50 -0.53 -9.26
CA VAL A 118 12.12 -1.96 -9.25
C VAL A 118 12.46 -2.63 -10.58
N ILE A 119 12.12 -2.01 -11.73
CA ILE A 119 12.47 -2.56 -13.06
C ILE A 119 13.98 -2.78 -13.18
N ARG A 120 14.77 -1.75 -12.84
CA ARG A 120 16.23 -1.80 -12.91
C ARG A 120 16.77 -2.94 -12.04
N GLU A 121 16.32 -3.04 -10.81
CA GLU A 121 16.86 -4.00 -9.84
C GLU A 121 16.45 -5.45 -10.17
N ILE A 122 15.29 -5.68 -10.80
CA ILE A 122 14.93 -6.99 -11.34
C ILE A 122 15.88 -7.36 -12.49
N VAL A 123 16.07 -6.46 -13.48
CA VAL A 123 16.94 -6.71 -14.63
C VAL A 123 18.40 -6.93 -14.21
N CYS A 124 18.93 -6.05 -13.37
CA CYS A 124 20.28 -6.17 -12.82
C CYS A 124 20.43 -7.40 -11.91
N GLY A 125 19.40 -7.74 -11.13
CA GLY A 125 19.42 -8.91 -10.27
C GLY A 125 19.46 -10.21 -11.08
N LEU A 126 18.59 -10.34 -12.07
CA LEU A 126 18.58 -11.46 -13.01
C LEU A 126 19.93 -11.60 -13.73
N ASN A 127 20.49 -10.49 -14.22
CA ASN A 127 21.73 -10.52 -14.99
C ASN A 127 22.99 -10.73 -14.13
N HIS A 128 23.22 -9.87 -13.13
CA HIS A 128 24.47 -9.85 -12.37
C HIS A 128 24.54 -10.94 -11.29
N MET A 129 23.40 -11.34 -10.72
CA MET A 129 23.37 -12.38 -9.68
C MET A 129 23.17 -13.78 -10.25
N TYR A 130 22.37 -13.89 -11.32
CA TYR A 130 21.93 -15.17 -11.86
C TYR A 130 22.35 -15.41 -13.31
N GLY A 131 23.06 -14.51 -13.99
CA GLY A 131 23.54 -14.73 -15.36
C GLY A 131 22.44 -14.75 -16.43
N VAL A 132 21.22 -14.33 -16.10
CA VAL A 132 20.08 -14.33 -17.03
C VAL A 132 20.21 -13.15 -18.01
N ASN A 133 20.12 -13.45 -19.30
CA ASN A 133 20.31 -12.44 -20.37
C ASN A 133 19.04 -12.13 -21.16
N LYS A 134 17.97 -12.91 -21.03
CA LYS A 134 16.70 -12.74 -21.77
C LYS A 134 15.63 -12.15 -20.86
N VAL A 135 15.52 -10.82 -20.84
CA VAL A 135 14.51 -10.10 -20.07
C VAL A 135 13.73 -9.15 -20.99
N LEU A 136 12.41 -9.28 -21.00
CA LEU A 136 11.50 -8.44 -21.77
C LEU A 136 10.69 -7.51 -20.87
N GLY A 137 10.52 -6.26 -21.29
CA GLY A 137 9.51 -5.36 -20.77
C GLY A 137 8.23 -5.46 -21.61
N ILE A 138 7.08 -5.63 -20.96
CA ILE A 138 5.77 -5.58 -21.61
C ILE A 138 5.26 -4.14 -21.60
N ASP A 139 5.09 -3.57 -22.79
CA ASP A 139 4.73 -2.16 -22.96
C ASP A 139 3.23 -1.91 -22.71
N GLY A 140 2.91 -0.87 -21.93
CA GLY A 140 1.53 -0.41 -21.77
C GLY A 140 0.64 -1.32 -20.93
N GLY A 141 1.19 -1.95 -19.89
CA GLY A 141 0.44 -2.79 -18.94
C GLY A 141 -0.05 -4.11 -19.54
N TYR A 142 -1.15 -4.67 -19.00
CA TYR A 142 -1.64 -5.99 -19.42
C TYR A 142 -1.98 -6.11 -20.90
N LYS A 143 -2.38 -5.00 -21.55
CA LYS A 143 -2.66 -4.99 -23.00
C LYS A 143 -1.42 -5.32 -23.83
N GLY A 144 -0.23 -5.01 -23.32
CA GLY A 144 1.04 -5.25 -24.01
C GLY A 144 1.30 -6.71 -24.36
N PHE A 145 0.82 -7.65 -23.52
CA PHE A 145 0.98 -9.09 -23.77
C PHE A 145 0.41 -9.49 -25.14
N TYR A 146 -0.83 -9.11 -25.42
CA TYR A 146 -1.52 -9.51 -26.66
C TYR A 146 -1.46 -8.47 -27.78
N ALA A 147 -1.08 -7.23 -27.49
CA ALA A 147 -0.65 -6.26 -28.53
C ALA A 147 0.72 -6.63 -29.12
N ARG A 148 1.44 -7.53 -28.45
CA ARG A 148 2.78 -7.99 -28.76
C ARG A 148 3.88 -6.91 -28.70
N ASN A 149 3.62 -5.78 -28.03
CA ASN A 149 4.60 -4.72 -27.84
C ASN A 149 5.55 -5.05 -26.68
N THR A 150 6.85 -5.20 -26.98
CA THR A 150 7.87 -5.51 -25.99
C THR A 150 9.14 -4.69 -26.17
N ILE A 151 9.85 -4.47 -25.07
CA ILE A 151 11.11 -3.74 -25.00
C ILE A 151 12.18 -4.71 -24.47
N ASP A 152 13.30 -4.85 -25.16
CA ASP A 152 14.42 -5.64 -24.65
C ASP A 152 15.10 -4.92 -23.48
N LEU A 153 15.18 -5.58 -22.32
CA LEU A 153 15.74 -5.02 -21.11
C LEU A 153 17.11 -5.64 -20.82
N THR A 154 18.14 -4.79 -20.79
CA THR A 154 19.51 -5.15 -20.42
C THR A 154 20.00 -4.21 -19.33
N PRO A 155 21.04 -4.57 -18.55
CA PRO A 155 21.64 -3.67 -17.56
C PRO A 155 22.02 -2.30 -18.14
N LYS A 156 22.44 -2.27 -19.42
CA LYS A 156 22.74 -1.04 -20.15
C LYS A 156 21.50 -0.18 -20.36
N VAL A 157 20.38 -0.78 -20.79
CA VAL A 157 19.09 -0.07 -21.02
C VAL A 157 18.52 0.50 -19.72
N VAL A 158 18.69 -0.20 -18.60
CA VAL A 158 18.12 0.22 -17.29
C VAL A 158 19.10 1.01 -16.41
N ASN A 159 20.28 1.36 -16.91
CA ASN A 159 21.37 1.84 -16.06
C ASN A 159 20.98 3.08 -15.21
N ASP A 160 20.29 4.05 -15.82
CA ASP A 160 19.97 5.35 -15.23
C ASP A 160 18.48 5.58 -14.94
N ILE A 161 17.61 4.62 -15.25
CA ILE A 161 16.16 4.82 -15.18
C ILE A 161 15.65 5.10 -13.76
N HIS A 162 16.35 4.61 -12.72
CA HIS A 162 16.07 4.87 -11.31
C HIS A 162 16.14 6.36 -10.93
N LYS A 163 16.83 7.19 -11.74
CA LYS A 163 16.92 8.65 -11.55
C LYS A 163 15.68 9.40 -12.06
N ARG A 164 14.75 8.70 -12.72
CA ARG A 164 13.57 9.25 -13.37
C ARG A 164 12.32 8.71 -12.68
N GLY A 165 11.33 9.57 -12.48
CA GLY A 165 10.00 9.11 -12.09
C GLY A 165 9.25 8.43 -13.24
N GLY A 166 8.07 7.89 -12.93
CA GLY A 166 7.26 7.12 -13.88
C GLY A 166 7.82 5.72 -14.15
N THR A 167 7.53 5.18 -15.33
CA THR A 167 7.96 3.85 -15.79
C THR A 167 8.40 3.91 -17.25
N ILE A 168 9.54 3.31 -17.59
CA ILE A 168 10.01 3.19 -18.98
C ILE A 168 9.17 2.22 -19.83
N LEU A 169 8.37 1.36 -19.19
CA LEU A 169 7.50 0.39 -19.87
C LEU A 169 6.12 0.94 -20.20
N GLY A 170 5.84 2.20 -19.86
CA GLY A 170 4.48 2.71 -19.86
C GLY A 170 3.59 1.96 -18.85
N THR A 171 2.34 2.40 -18.73
CA THR A 171 1.36 1.74 -17.86
C THR A 171 -0.05 1.95 -18.40
N SER A 172 -0.96 1.04 -18.08
CA SER A 172 -2.37 1.17 -18.40
C SER A 172 -3.27 0.81 -17.23
N ARG A 173 -4.51 1.31 -17.28
CA ARG A 173 -5.65 0.81 -16.50
C ARG A 173 -6.45 -0.17 -17.36
N GLY A 174 -7.02 -1.20 -16.73
CA GLY A 174 -7.76 -2.29 -17.41
C GLY A 174 -6.91 -3.12 -18.38
N GLY A 175 -7.58 -3.81 -19.31
CA GLY A 175 -6.93 -4.62 -20.34
C GLY A 175 -6.48 -6.01 -19.89
N HIS A 176 -6.96 -6.47 -18.73
CA HIS A 176 -6.72 -7.83 -18.25
C HIS A 176 -7.57 -8.82 -19.06
N ASP A 177 -6.92 -9.76 -19.73
CA ASP A 177 -7.54 -10.89 -20.43
C ASP A 177 -6.66 -12.12 -20.15
N THR A 178 -7.08 -12.94 -19.17
CA THR A 178 -6.27 -14.06 -18.66
C THR A 178 -5.83 -15.00 -19.77
N SER A 179 -6.76 -15.40 -20.65
CA SER A 179 -6.45 -16.35 -21.73
C SER A 179 -5.40 -15.76 -22.67
N LYS A 180 -5.61 -14.53 -23.16
CA LYS A 180 -4.65 -13.89 -24.08
C LYS A 180 -3.29 -13.63 -23.44
N ILE A 181 -3.25 -13.29 -22.15
CA ILE A 181 -2.01 -13.06 -21.42
C ILE A 181 -1.23 -14.38 -21.30
N VAL A 182 -1.88 -15.46 -20.85
CA VAL A 182 -1.22 -16.76 -20.69
C VAL A 182 -0.85 -17.39 -22.03
N ASP A 183 -1.66 -17.20 -23.07
CA ASP A 183 -1.30 -17.58 -24.44
C ASP A 183 -0.03 -16.85 -24.90
N SER A 184 0.07 -15.53 -24.65
CA SER A 184 1.29 -14.80 -24.97
C SER A 184 2.51 -15.24 -24.14
N ILE A 185 2.33 -15.61 -22.87
CA ILE A 185 3.41 -16.13 -22.03
C ILE A 185 3.93 -17.44 -22.62
N GLN A 186 3.02 -18.35 -22.97
CA GLN A 186 3.31 -19.65 -23.55
C GLN A 186 3.95 -19.55 -24.94
N ASP A 187 3.37 -18.77 -25.85
CA ASP A 187 3.85 -18.55 -27.23
C ASP A 187 5.29 -18.01 -27.28
N ARG A 188 5.66 -17.17 -26.30
CA ARG A 188 6.98 -16.55 -26.21
C ARG A 188 7.98 -17.39 -25.41
N GLY A 189 7.55 -18.50 -24.81
CA GLY A 189 8.37 -19.30 -23.92
C GLY A 189 8.81 -18.54 -22.67
N ILE A 190 8.01 -17.58 -22.18
CA ILE A 190 8.30 -16.84 -20.95
C ILE A 190 8.07 -17.78 -19.77
N ASN A 191 9.06 -17.87 -18.87
CA ASN A 191 9.02 -18.74 -17.70
C ASN A 191 9.19 -18.00 -16.36
N GLN A 192 9.38 -16.69 -16.39
CA GLN A 192 9.30 -15.84 -15.21
C GLN A 192 8.53 -14.55 -15.53
N VAL A 193 7.55 -14.21 -14.71
CA VAL A 193 6.64 -13.06 -14.92
C VAL A 193 6.64 -12.20 -13.66
N TYR A 194 7.14 -10.98 -13.79
CA TYR A 194 7.20 -9.99 -12.72
C TYR A 194 6.12 -8.92 -12.94
N ILE A 195 5.12 -8.89 -12.06
CA ILE A 195 3.92 -8.05 -12.23
C ILE A 195 3.93 -6.93 -11.18
N ILE A 196 4.24 -5.71 -11.62
CA ILE A 196 4.33 -4.53 -10.75
C ILE A 196 3.03 -3.73 -10.87
N GLY A 197 2.26 -3.63 -9.77
CA GLY A 197 0.99 -2.90 -9.81
C GLY A 197 0.21 -2.95 -8.49
N GLY A 198 -0.88 -2.17 -8.42
CA GLY A 198 -1.75 -2.12 -7.24
C GLY A 198 -2.74 -3.28 -7.17
N ASP A 199 -3.75 -3.18 -6.31
CA ASP A 199 -4.66 -4.30 -5.99
C ASP A 199 -5.32 -4.94 -7.20
N GLY A 200 -5.86 -4.14 -8.13
CA GLY A 200 -6.47 -4.66 -9.36
C GLY A 200 -5.47 -5.43 -10.23
N THR A 201 -4.21 -5.00 -10.21
CA THR A 201 -3.13 -5.72 -10.90
C THR A 201 -2.80 -7.03 -10.19
N GLN A 202 -2.67 -7.03 -8.86
CA GLN A 202 -2.35 -8.25 -8.09
C GLN A 202 -3.50 -9.27 -8.14
N LYS A 203 -4.77 -8.82 -8.17
CA LYS A 203 -5.93 -9.67 -8.49
C LYS A 203 -5.77 -10.33 -9.86
N GLY A 204 -5.35 -9.56 -10.88
CA GLY A 204 -5.02 -10.11 -12.20
C GLY A 204 -3.87 -11.12 -12.16
N ALA A 205 -2.82 -10.84 -11.37
CA ALA A 205 -1.67 -11.73 -11.20
C ALA A 205 -2.07 -13.08 -10.59
N ALA A 206 -2.96 -13.07 -9.60
CA ALA A 206 -3.51 -14.29 -9.00
C ALA A 206 -4.24 -15.16 -10.04
N VAL A 207 -5.07 -14.54 -10.88
CA VAL A 207 -5.81 -15.27 -11.94
C VAL A 207 -4.86 -15.77 -13.05
N ILE A 208 -3.81 -15.02 -13.39
CA ILE A 208 -2.76 -15.46 -14.33
C ILE A 208 -2.03 -16.68 -13.77
N TYR A 209 -1.63 -16.63 -12.50
CA TYR A 209 -0.99 -17.74 -11.81
C TYR A 209 -1.88 -19.00 -11.82
N GLU A 210 -3.17 -18.87 -11.50
CA GLU A 210 -4.10 -20.00 -11.50
C GLU A 210 -4.24 -20.65 -12.87
N GLU A 211 -4.33 -19.84 -13.93
CA GLU A 211 -4.39 -20.35 -15.29
C GLU A 211 -3.09 -21.03 -15.74
N ILE A 212 -1.92 -20.48 -15.37
CA ILE A 212 -0.61 -21.11 -15.56
C ILE A 212 -0.53 -22.47 -14.88
N ARG A 213 -0.98 -22.54 -13.62
CA ARG A 213 -1.04 -23.77 -12.84
C ARG A 213 -1.97 -24.79 -13.49
N ARG A 214 -3.16 -24.36 -13.91
CA ARG A 214 -4.15 -25.21 -14.60
C ARG A 214 -3.61 -25.80 -15.89
N ARG A 215 -2.77 -25.05 -16.62
CA ARG A 215 -2.10 -25.50 -17.85
C ARG A 215 -0.83 -26.32 -17.61
N GLY A 216 -0.37 -26.46 -16.36
CA GLY A 216 0.84 -27.20 -16.02
C GLY A 216 2.12 -26.57 -16.60
N LEU A 217 2.19 -25.24 -16.69
CA LEU A 217 3.34 -24.56 -17.26
C LEU A 217 4.42 -24.31 -16.19
N LYS A 218 5.70 -24.54 -16.54
CA LYS A 218 6.86 -24.17 -15.69
C LYS A 218 7.09 -22.65 -15.74
N VAL A 219 6.20 -21.88 -15.12
CA VAL A 219 6.26 -20.41 -15.07
C VAL A 219 6.13 -19.90 -13.64
N SER A 220 7.11 -19.12 -13.19
CA SER A 220 7.02 -18.39 -11.92
C SER A 220 6.31 -17.04 -12.12
N VAL A 221 5.27 -16.78 -11.32
CA VAL A 221 4.57 -15.51 -11.28
C VAL A 221 4.87 -14.83 -9.94
N ALA A 222 5.57 -13.71 -9.99
CA ALA A 222 5.90 -12.88 -8.83
C ALA A 222 5.22 -11.51 -8.95
N GLY A 223 4.40 -11.16 -7.97
CA GLY A 223 3.80 -9.84 -7.88
C GLY A 223 4.65 -8.89 -7.04
N ILE A 224 4.74 -7.65 -7.46
CA ILE A 224 5.38 -6.56 -6.72
C ILE A 224 4.31 -5.51 -6.45
N PRO A 225 3.77 -5.45 -5.21
CA PRO A 225 2.59 -4.67 -4.93
C PRO A 225 2.94 -3.19 -4.86
N LYS A 226 2.24 -2.39 -5.68
CA LYS A 226 2.50 -0.96 -5.91
C LYS A 226 1.29 -0.13 -5.51
N THR A 227 1.40 0.53 -4.38
CA THR A 227 0.50 1.60 -3.92
C THR A 227 1.36 2.68 -3.29
N ILE A 228 0.92 3.94 -3.37
CA ILE A 228 1.51 4.99 -2.51
C ILE A 228 0.67 5.19 -1.25
N ASP A 229 -0.54 4.63 -1.19
CA ASP A 229 -1.49 4.88 -0.11
C ASP A 229 -1.15 4.03 1.14
N ASN A 230 -0.12 3.17 1.07
CA ASN A 230 0.32 2.28 2.14
C ASN A 230 -0.77 1.36 2.71
N ASP A 231 -1.66 0.90 1.82
CA ASP A 231 -2.87 0.17 2.14
C ASP A 231 -2.80 -1.34 1.87
N ILE A 232 -1.62 -1.88 1.57
CA ILE A 232 -1.45 -3.33 1.33
C ILE A 232 -1.43 -4.08 2.67
N PRO A 233 -2.30 -5.09 2.87
CA PRO A 233 -2.29 -5.94 4.06
C PRO A 233 -0.96 -6.64 4.27
N VAL A 234 -0.71 -7.06 5.52
CA VAL A 234 0.45 -7.86 5.93
C VAL A 234 1.80 -7.13 5.88
N ILE A 235 2.04 -6.30 4.86
CA ILE A 235 3.31 -5.61 4.70
C ILE A 235 3.39 -4.35 5.57
N ASP A 236 4.57 -4.07 6.11
CA ASP A 236 4.82 -2.92 6.97
C ASP A 236 4.70 -1.59 6.20
N ARG A 237 5.18 -1.59 4.95
CA ARG A 237 5.24 -0.41 4.09
C ARG A 237 5.23 -0.77 2.61
N SER A 238 4.61 0.06 1.79
CA SER A 238 4.63 0.02 0.32
C SER A 238 5.69 0.98 -0.26
N PHE A 239 6.34 0.60 -1.35
CA PHE A 239 7.39 1.44 -1.93
C PHE A 239 6.78 2.68 -2.58
N GLY A 240 7.48 3.81 -2.47
CA GLY A 240 7.04 5.12 -2.92
C GLY A 240 6.21 5.88 -1.89
N PHE A 241 5.85 5.25 -0.76
CA PHE A 241 5.12 5.91 0.33
C PHE A 241 5.94 7.02 1.00
N ASP A 242 7.20 6.75 1.35
CA ASP A 242 8.04 7.75 2.04
C ASP A 242 8.33 8.93 1.12
N THR A 243 8.61 8.66 -0.15
CA THR A 243 8.74 9.70 -1.18
C THR A 243 7.45 10.51 -1.31
N ALA A 244 6.28 9.86 -1.28
CA ALA A 244 5.01 10.56 -1.36
C ALA A 244 4.74 11.47 -0.14
N VAL A 245 5.11 11.01 1.06
CA VAL A 245 5.04 11.82 2.29
C VAL A 245 5.98 13.01 2.22
N GLU A 246 7.20 12.84 1.71
CA GLU A 246 8.17 13.91 1.53
C GLU A 246 7.67 14.98 0.55
N GLU A 247 7.10 14.60 -0.59
CA GLU A 247 6.48 15.56 -1.53
C GLU A 247 5.24 16.24 -0.96
N ALA A 248 4.40 15.50 -0.23
CA ALA A 248 3.25 16.06 0.45
C ALA A 248 3.67 17.15 1.45
N GLN A 249 4.76 16.93 2.18
CA GLN A 249 5.32 17.93 3.09
C GLN A 249 5.76 19.19 2.34
N ARG A 250 6.38 19.09 1.16
CA ARG A 250 6.73 20.30 0.37
C ARG A 250 5.50 21.15 0.03
N ALA A 251 4.39 20.51 -0.34
CA ALA A 251 3.14 21.20 -0.63
C ALA A 251 2.51 21.83 0.62
N ILE A 252 2.59 21.13 1.76
CA ILE A 252 2.14 21.65 3.07
C ILE A 252 2.96 22.89 3.45
N ASN A 253 4.28 22.83 3.34
CA ASN A 253 5.16 23.97 3.67
C ASN A 253 4.83 25.20 2.81
N ALA A 254 4.57 25.01 1.51
CA ALA A 254 4.13 26.09 0.63
C ALA A 254 2.77 26.67 1.06
N ALA A 255 1.81 25.81 1.42
CA ALA A 255 0.51 26.25 1.92
C ALA A 255 0.62 27.01 3.25
N HIS A 256 1.52 26.58 4.14
CA HIS A 256 1.77 27.24 5.41
C HIS A 256 2.33 28.64 5.21
N VAL A 257 3.38 28.80 4.40
CA VAL A 257 3.96 30.12 4.06
C VAL A 257 2.90 31.05 3.45
N GLU A 258 2.09 30.56 2.53
CA GLU A 258 1.00 31.35 1.92
C GLU A 258 -0.07 31.75 2.96
N ALA A 259 -0.42 30.85 3.88
CA ALA A 259 -1.42 31.12 4.91
C ALA A 259 -0.91 32.12 5.95
N GLU A 260 0.34 32.00 6.40
CA GLU A 260 0.94 32.89 7.41
C GLU A 260 1.19 34.31 6.85
N SER A 261 1.44 34.43 5.54
CA SER A 261 1.78 35.71 4.89
C SER A 261 0.61 36.70 4.76
N ILE A 262 -0.61 36.33 5.17
CA ILE A 262 -1.79 37.17 5.01
C ILE A 262 -2.78 37.00 6.17
N GLU A 263 -3.45 38.09 6.55
CA GLU A 263 -4.48 38.06 7.58
C GLU A 263 -5.62 37.11 7.18
N ASN A 264 -6.03 36.26 8.14
CA ASN A 264 -7.03 35.22 7.98
C ASN A 264 -6.73 34.30 6.79
N GLY A 265 -5.45 33.96 6.62
CA GLY A 265 -4.96 33.08 5.57
C GLY A 265 -5.32 31.61 5.83
N ILE A 266 -5.78 30.90 4.81
CA ILE A 266 -6.08 29.46 4.89
C ILE A 266 -5.37 28.73 3.75
N GLY A 267 -4.48 27.82 4.09
CA GLY A 267 -3.85 26.90 3.15
C GLY A 267 -4.58 25.56 3.14
N VAL A 268 -5.23 25.20 2.03
CA VAL A 268 -5.85 23.87 1.85
C VAL A 268 -4.99 23.03 0.93
N VAL A 269 -4.52 21.88 1.41
CA VAL A 269 -3.72 20.92 0.63
C VAL A 269 -4.49 19.63 0.48
N LYS A 270 -4.84 19.28 -0.77
CA LYS A 270 -5.42 17.96 -1.06
C LYS A 270 -4.31 16.94 -1.29
N LEU A 271 -4.35 15.83 -0.57
CA LEU A 271 -3.38 14.74 -0.73
C LEU A 271 -4.05 13.47 -1.27
N MET A 272 -3.20 12.54 -1.73
CA MET A 272 -3.64 11.20 -2.09
C MET A 272 -4.11 10.43 -0.86
N GLY A 273 -4.92 9.39 -1.08
CA GLY A 273 -5.63 8.67 -0.03
C GLY A 273 -7.08 8.41 -0.42
N ARG A 274 -7.29 7.51 -1.38
CA ARG A 274 -8.62 7.19 -1.92
C ARG A 274 -9.51 6.50 -0.90
N TYR A 275 -8.94 5.49 -0.24
CA TYR A 275 -9.64 4.65 0.74
C TYR A 275 -8.98 4.69 2.11
N SER A 276 -7.74 5.18 2.19
CA SER A 276 -6.97 5.30 3.42
C SER A 276 -6.26 6.65 3.53
N GLY A 277 -6.11 7.13 4.76
CA GLY A 277 -5.54 8.44 5.08
C GLY A 277 -4.05 8.46 5.40
N PHE A 278 -3.28 7.40 5.10
CA PHE A 278 -1.91 7.26 5.61
C PHE A 278 -0.98 8.40 5.15
N ILE A 279 -1.01 8.80 3.88
CA ILE A 279 -0.17 9.92 3.40
C ILE A 279 -0.52 11.19 4.16
N ALA A 280 -1.81 11.51 4.28
CA ALA A 280 -2.26 12.71 5.00
C ALA A 280 -1.86 12.68 6.49
N MET A 281 -2.02 11.54 7.15
CA MET A 281 -1.63 11.37 8.55
C MET A 281 -0.11 11.53 8.75
N TYR A 282 0.70 10.84 7.95
CA TYR A 282 2.15 10.88 8.07
C TYR A 282 2.73 12.23 7.65
N ALA A 283 2.23 12.85 6.58
CA ALA A 283 2.67 14.18 6.15
C ALA A 283 2.33 15.26 7.19
N THR A 284 1.15 15.17 7.82
CA THR A 284 0.76 16.03 8.93
C THR A 284 1.71 15.90 10.12
N LEU A 285 1.97 14.65 10.56
CA LEU A 285 2.89 14.37 11.67
C LEU A 285 4.34 14.82 11.37
N ALA A 286 4.76 14.72 10.11
CA ALA A 286 6.11 15.10 9.68
C ALA A 286 6.27 16.61 9.54
N SER A 287 5.27 17.34 9.02
CA SER A 287 5.33 18.80 8.85
C SER A 287 5.23 19.55 10.18
N ARG A 288 4.28 19.18 11.05
CA ARG A 288 3.90 19.94 12.27
C ARG A 288 3.27 21.33 12.02
N ASP A 289 3.10 21.75 10.76
CA ASP A 289 2.48 23.03 10.40
C ASP A 289 0.98 22.91 10.08
N VAL A 290 0.44 21.71 10.15
CA VAL A 290 -0.96 21.41 9.82
C VAL A 290 -1.83 21.56 11.08
N ASP A 291 -2.88 22.38 10.98
CA ASP A 291 -3.87 22.55 12.04
C ASP A 291 -5.00 21.52 11.96
N CYS A 292 -5.35 21.08 10.75
CA CYS A 292 -6.44 20.14 10.55
C CYS A 292 -6.11 19.11 9.47
N CYS A 293 -6.18 17.82 9.81
CA CYS A 293 -6.02 16.68 8.91
C CYS A 293 -7.34 15.90 8.83
N LEU A 294 -7.90 15.84 7.63
CA LEU A 294 -9.15 15.17 7.29
C LEU A 294 -8.86 13.94 6.43
N ILE A 295 -9.29 12.76 6.89
CA ILE A 295 -9.02 11.47 6.24
C ILE A 295 -10.32 10.68 5.99
N PRO A 296 -10.35 9.72 5.05
CA PRO A 296 -11.54 8.92 4.76
C PRO A 296 -12.08 8.15 5.97
N GLU A 297 -11.20 7.77 6.90
CA GLU A 297 -11.54 6.97 8.08
C GLU A 297 -12.13 7.76 9.24
N SER A 298 -11.99 9.09 9.24
CA SER A 298 -12.50 9.97 10.30
C SER A 298 -13.63 10.84 9.74
N PRO A 299 -14.90 10.44 9.90
CA PRO A 299 -16.05 11.28 9.57
C PRO A 299 -15.97 12.65 10.25
N PHE A 300 -16.54 13.65 9.59
CA PHE A 300 -16.64 15.01 10.09
C PHE A 300 -17.89 15.69 9.54
N TYR A 301 -18.30 16.78 10.17
CA TYR A 301 -19.40 17.62 9.70
C TYR A 301 -18.98 19.09 9.69
N LEU A 302 -19.64 19.88 8.84
CA LEU A 302 -19.20 21.25 8.55
C LEU A 302 -19.75 22.27 9.56
N GLU A 303 -21.04 22.21 9.84
CA GLU A 303 -21.82 23.24 10.56
C GLU A 303 -22.32 22.71 11.91
N GLY A 304 -22.46 23.60 12.89
CA GLY A 304 -22.94 23.25 14.24
C GLY A 304 -21.81 23.11 15.27
N ARG A 305 -22.21 22.92 16.53
CA ARG A 305 -21.27 22.89 17.67
C ARG A 305 -20.32 21.70 17.57
N GLY A 306 -19.02 21.95 17.52
CA GLY A 306 -17.97 20.95 17.32
C GLY A 306 -17.67 20.66 15.85
N GLY A 307 -18.30 21.37 14.91
CA GLY A 307 -18.09 21.21 13.48
C GLY A 307 -16.81 21.88 12.97
N LEU A 308 -16.44 21.55 11.74
CA LEU A 308 -15.23 22.06 11.12
C LEU A 308 -15.20 23.58 11.03
N PHE A 309 -16.32 24.25 10.71
CA PHE A 309 -16.32 25.71 10.58
C PHE A 309 -16.09 26.45 11.89
N GLU A 310 -16.62 25.93 13.00
CA GLU A 310 -16.35 26.50 14.34
C GLU A 310 -14.86 26.36 14.69
N TYR A 311 -14.25 25.22 14.34
CA TYR A 311 -12.82 25.03 14.55
C TYR A 311 -11.97 25.97 13.69
N VAL A 312 -12.32 26.16 12.42
CA VAL A 312 -11.65 27.12 11.53
C VAL A 312 -11.74 28.54 12.10
N GLU A 313 -12.93 28.96 12.54
CA GLU A 313 -13.13 30.29 13.14
C GLU A 313 -12.25 30.49 14.38
N LYS A 314 -12.21 29.48 15.26
CA LYS A 314 -11.37 29.50 16.46
C LYS A 314 -9.88 29.64 16.10
N ARG A 315 -9.37 28.82 15.18
CA ARG A 315 -7.95 28.87 14.78
C ARG A 315 -7.57 30.20 14.14
N LEU A 316 -8.42 30.75 13.29
CA LEU A 316 -8.18 32.07 12.69
C LEU A 316 -8.11 33.19 13.75
N LYS A 317 -8.99 33.16 14.77
CA LYS A 317 -8.94 34.14 15.87
C LYS A 317 -7.71 34.00 16.76
N GLU A 318 -7.24 32.77 16.98
CA GLU A 318 -6.10 32.48 17.85
C GLU A 318 -4.75 32.75 17.16
N ASN A 319 -4.62 32.35 15.89
CA ASN A 319 -3.34 32.28 15.19
C ASN A 319 -3.25 33.18 13.94
N GLY A 320 -4.38 33.76 13.47
CA GLY A 320 -4.43 34.59 12.26
C GLY A 320 -4.34 33.83 10.94
N HIS A 321 -4.02 32.52 10.97
CA HIS A 321 -3.92 31.66 9.80
C HIS A 321 -4.25 30.19 10.16
N MET A 322 -4.44 29.35 9.14
CA MET A 322 -4.69 27.92 9.30
C MET A 322 -4.22 27.09 8.09
N VAL A 323 -3.71 25.89 8.33
CA VAL A 323 -3.43 24.89 7.29
C VAL A 323 -4.32 23.66 7.47
N ILE A 324 -5.00 23.28 6.39
CA ILE A 324 -5.89 22.11 6.32
C ILE A 324 -5.32 21.13 5.29
N VAL A 325 -5.03 19.91 5.73
CA VAL A 325 -4.74 18.77 4.87
C VAL A 325 -5.99 17.92 4.73
N ILE A 326 -6.34 17.57 3.48
CA ILE A 326 -7.50 16.72 3.19
C ILE A 326 -7.12 15.62 2.20
N ALA A 327 -7.30 14.36 2.59
CA ALA A 327 -7.13 13.24 1.67
C ALA A 327 -8.29 13.19 0.65
N GLU A 328 -8.02 12.79 -0.59
CA GLU A 328 -9.02 12.81 -1.68
C GLU A 328 -10.30 12.02 -1.38
N GLY A 329 -10.22 10.96 -0.56
CA GLY A 329 -11.36 10.15 -0.15
C GLY A 329 -12.18 10.71 1.02
N ALA A 330 -11.69 11.72 1.73
CA ALA A 330 -12.42 12.31 2.87
C ALA A 330 -13.67 13.06 2.38
N GLY A 331 -14.76 13.04 3.15
CA GLY A 331 -15.97 13.85 2.91
C GLY A 331 -16.69 13.60 1.57
N GLN A 332 -16.45 12.47 0.90
CA GLN A 332 -17.09 12.13 -0.39
C GLN A 332 -18.60 11.92 -0.28
N ASP A 333 -19.06 11.48 0.89
CA ASP A 333 -20.46 11.39 1.32
C ASP A 333 -21.11 12.78 1.39
N LEU A 334 -20.53 13.72 2.14
CA LEU A 334 -21.01 15.11 2.26
C LEU A 334 -21.08 15.81 0.89
N LEU A 335 -20.08 15.54 0.06
CA LEU A 335 -19.99 16.09 -1.28
C LEU A 335 -21.05 15.47 -2.21
N SER A 336 -21.38 14.19 -2.06
CA SER A 336 -22.38 13.51 -2.87
C SER A 336 -23.80 13.99 -2.56
N GLU A 337 -24.11 14.25 -1.30
CA GLU A 337 -25.39 14.86 -0.89
C GLU A 337 -25.59 16.26 -1.47
N SER A 338 -24.50 17.04 -1.58
CA SER A 338 -24.55 18.41 -2.11
C SER A 338 -24.68 18.49 -3.64
N LEU A 339 -24.35 17.42 -4.36
CA LEU A 339 -24.26 17.39 -5.82
C LEU A 339 -24.98 16.15 -6.35
N GLN A 340 -26.25 16.30 -6.73
CA GLN A 340 -27.07 15.28 -7.42
C GLN A 340 -26.40 14.79 -8.71
N SER A 341 -25.47 13.83 -8.64
CA SER A 341 -24.65 13.45 -9.80
C SER A 341 -24.43 11.95 -9.93
N MET A 342 -24.41 11.49 -11.19
CA MET A 342 -24.20 10.11 -11.64
C MET A 342 -22.85 9.52 -11.20
N ASN A 343 -22.86 8.26 -10.75
CA ASN A 343 -21.66 7.49 -10.42
C ASN A 343 -20.86 7.14 -11.70
N GLN A 344 -19.75 7.84 -11.95
CA GLN A 344 -18.83 7.50 -13.04
C GLN A 344 -17.71 6.56 -12.54
N GLN A 345 -17.28 5.63 -13.40
CA GLN A 345 -16.19 4.67 -13.12
C GLN A 345 -15.04 4.83 -14.12
N ASP A 346 -13.82 4.50 -13.69
CA ASP A 346 -12.64 4.42 -14.58
C ASP A 346 -12.64 3.10 -15.39
N ALA A 347 -11.71 2.97 -16.34
CA ALA A 347 -11.58 1.77 -17.19
C ALA A 347 -11.22 0.48 -16.43
N SER A 348 -10.86 0.58 -15.15
CA SER A 348 -10.63 -0.56 -14.24
C SER A 348 -11.83 -0.82 -13.32
N GLY A 349 -12.94 -0.07 -13.46
CA GLY A 349 -14.15 -0.21 -12.65
C GLY A 349 -14.15 0.56 -11.32
N ASN A 350 -13.14 1.40 -11.06
CA ASN A 350 -13.09 2.18 -9.82
C ASN A 350 -13.98 3.42 -9.90
N LYS A 351 -14.72 3.74 -8.83
CA LYS A 351 -15.48 5.00 -8.74
C LYS A 351 -14.54 6.21 -8.88
N LEU A 352 -14.93 7.17 -9.72
CA LEU A 352 -14.24 8.46 -9.82
C LEU A 352 -14.65 9.34 -8.65
N LEU A 353 -13.67 9.73 -7.83
CA LEU A 353 -13.86 10.69 -6.74
C LEU A 353 -13.95 12.11 -7.31
N LYS A 354 -14.75 12.96 -6.67
CA LYS A 354 -14.75 14.40 -7.03
C LYS A 354 -13.71 15.15 -6.20
N ASP A 355 -13.39 16.36 -6.65
CA ASP A 355 -12.39 17.18 -5.97
C ASP A 355 -12.94 17.75 -4.64
N VAL A 356 -12.64 17.03 -3.56
CA VAL A 356 -13.01 17.45 -2.20
C VAL A 356 -12.26 18.71 -1.75
N GLY A 357 -11.03 18.93 -2.23
CA GLY A 357 -10.22 20.10 -1.89
C GLY A 357 -10.85 21.39 -2.41
N LEU A 358 -11.30 21.39 -3.66
CA LEU A 358 -12.03 22.50 -4.25
C LEU A 358 -13.39 22.70 -3.55
N TRP A 359 -14.11 21.61 -3.29
CA TRP A 359 -15.42 21.66 -2.62
C TRP A 359 -15.32 22.27 -1.21
N ILE A 360 -14.39 21.80 -0.38
CA ILE A 360 -14.25 22.31 0.99
C ILE A 360 -13.82 23.78 0.98
N SER A 361 -12.93 24.15 0.05
CA SER A 361 -12.50 25.53 -0.16
C SER A 361 -13.67 26.47 -0.47
N GLN A 362 -14.60 26.04 -1.32
CA GLN A 362 -15.81 26.81 -1.64
C GLN A 362 -16.77 26.91 -0.46
N ARG A 363 -16.94 25.81 0.29
CA ARG A 363 -17.83 25.77 1.47
C ARG A 363 -17.32 26.69 2.58
N ILE A 364 -16.01 26.69 2.85
CA ILE A 364 -15.36 27.62 3.80
C ILE A 364 -15.56 29.08 3.35
N LYS A 365 -15.24 29.42 2.09
CA LYS A 365 -15.45 30.79 1.55
C LYS A 365 -16.90 31.26 1.69
N ASN A 366 -17.86 30.40 1.37
CA ASN A 366 -19.27 30.73 1.46
C ASN A 366 -19.73 30.95 2.90
N HIS A 367 -19.26 30.14 3.86
CA HIS A 367 -19.61 30.25 5.27
C HIS A 367 -19.14 31.61 5.84
N PHE A 368 -17.84 31.91 5.72
CA PHE A 368 -17.27 33.13 6.29
C PHE A 368 -17.69 34.41 5.53
N GLY A 369 -17.86 34.33 4.21
CA GLY A 369 -18.29 35.47 3.40
C GLY A 369 -19.76 35.86 3.59
N ARG A 370 -20.67 34.89 3.82
CA ARG A 370 -22.12 35.17 3.95
C ARG A 370 -22.59 35.30 5.39
N GLN A 371 -22.13 34.43 6.29
CA GLN A 371 -22.69 34.32 7.64
C GLN A 371 -21.96 35.21 8.66
N GLN A 372 -20.63 35.29 8.58
CA GLN A 372 -19.83 35.95 9.62
C GLN A 372 -19.14 37.25 9.17
N LYS A 373 -19.15 37.56 7.87
CA LYS A 373 -18.45 38.72 7.26
C LYS A 373 -16.96 38.80 7.63
N ILE A 374 -16.31 37.66 7.89
CA ILE A 374 -14.87 37.58 8.08
C ILE A 374 -14.23 37.47 6.69
N SER A 375 -13.34 38.39 6.36
CA SER A 375 -12.55 38.31 5.12
C SER A 375 -11.49 37.23 5.29
N ILE A 376 -11.56 36.18 4.48
CA ILE A 376 -10.58 35.08 4.47
C ILE A 376 -9.80 35.05 3.16
N ASN A 377 -8.54 34.64 3.24
CA ASN A 377 -7.64 34.49 2.10
C ASN A 377 -7.25 33.03 1.93
N LEU A 378 -8.00 32.29 1.10
CA LEU A 378 -7.80 30.85 0.96
C LEU A 378 -7.03 30.48 -0.32
N LYS A 379 -5.95 29.72 -0.15
CA LYS A 379 -5.16 29.10 -1.21
C LYS A 379 -5.40 27.58 -1.21
N TYR A 380 -5.63 27.03 -2.39
CA TYR A 380 -5.81 25.60 -2.59
C TYR A 380 -4.63 25.04 -3.40
N ILE A 381 -3.99 23.99 -2.87
CA ILE A 381 -2.86 23.31 -3.50
C ILE A 381 -3.23 21.84 -3.75
N ASP A 382 -3.08 21.40 -5.00
CA ASP A 382 -3.22 20.00 -5.43
C ASP A 382 -1.89 19.48 -6.00
N PRO A 383 -1.02 18.89 -5.17
CA PRO A 383 0.26 18.31 -5.60
C PRO A 383 0.11 16.88 -6.15
N THR A 384 -1.10 16.35 -6.39
CA THR A 384 -1.35 14.92 -6.66
C THR A 384 -0.43 14.30 -7.73
N TYR A 385 -0.20 15.02 -8.84
CA TYR A 385 0.67 14.52 -9.90
C TYR A 385 2.16 14.74 -9.61
N MET A 386 2.51 15.79 -8.87
CA MET A 386 3.88 16.03 -8.41
C MET A 386 4.34 14.92 -7.47
N ILE A 387 3.47 14.48 -6.55
CA ILE A 387 3.74 13.40 -5.60
C ILE A 387 4.12 12.08 -6.30
N ARG A 388 3.36 11.70 -7.34
CA ARG A 388 3.50 10.36 -7.95
C ARG A 388 4.47 10.25 -9.13
N ALA A 389 4.87 11.38 -9.70
CA ALA A 389 5.63 11.42 -10.96
C ALA A 389 7.14 11.65 -10.78
N ILE A 390 7.60 11.83 -9.54
CA ILE A 390 9.01 12.08 -9.22
C ILE A 390 9.81 10.79 -9.04
N PRO A 391 11.16 10.84 -9.12
CA PRO A 391 12.01 9.74 -8.68
C PRO A 391 11.84 9.45 -7.19
N SER A 392 12.08 8.21 -6.78
CA SER A 392 12.08 7.79 -5.38
C SER A 392 13.27 8.36 -4.60
N ASN A 393 13.04 8.67 -3.32
CA ASN A 393 14.08 9.07 -2.39
C ASN A 393 15.00 7.90 -2.00
N ALA A 394 16.01 8.16 -1.16
CA ALA A 394 17.01 7.16 -0.79
C ALA A 394 16.41 5.94 -0.06
N ALA A 395 15.47 6.17 0.87
CA ALA A 395 14.83 5.09 1.63
C ALA A 395 13.99 4.18 0.73
N ASP A 396 13.16 4.77 -0.14
CA ASP A 396 12.37 4.01 -1.11
C ASP A 396 13.25 3.31 -2.15
N ASN A 397 14.39 3.89 -2.55
CA ASN A 397 15.32 3.21 -3.46
C ASN A 397 15.90 1.94 -2.83
N VAL A 398 16.35 2.00 -1.56
CA VAL A 398 16.82 0.81 -0.84
C VAL A 398 15.70 -0.23 -0.74
N TYR A 399 14.49 0.20 -0.43
CA TYR A 399 13.35 -0.70 -0.34
C TYR A 399 13.03 -1.36 -1.70
N CYS A 400 12.96 -0.58 -2.78
CA CYS A 400 12.74 -1.10 -4.14
C CYS A 400 13.79 -2.15 -4.52
N THR A 401 15.06 -1.93 -4.16
CA THR A 401 16.15 -2.89 -4.39
C THR A 401 15.90 -4.20 -3.65
N LEU A 402 15.61 -4.15 -2.35
CA LEU A 402 15.37 -5.36 -1.56
C LEU A 402 14.13 -6.12 -2.03
N LEU A 403 13.09 -5.39 -2.43
CA LEU A 403 11.85 -5.94 -2.95
C LEU A 403 12.07 -6.68 -4.29
N ALA A 404 12.75 -6.03 -5.23
CA ALA A 404 13.11 -6.60 -6.52
C ALA A 404 14.00 -7.84 -6.37
N GLN A 405 15.06 -7.76 -5.57
CA GLN A 405 15.96 -8.89 -5.30
C GLN A 405 15.20 -10.06 -4.66
N SER A 406 14.31 -9.79 -3.70
CA SER A 406 13.46 -10.81 -3.08
C SER A 406 12.58 -11.51 -4.13
N ALA A 407 11.95 -10.76 -5.04
CA ALA A 407 11.15 -11.34 -6.12
C ALA A 407 12.00 -12.23 -7.05
N VAL A 408 13.19 -11.76 -7.45
CA VAL A 408 14.13 -12.52 -8.29
C VAL A 408 14.56 -13.82 -7.58
N HIS A 409 14.96 -13.73 -6.32
CA HIS A 409 15.36 -14.90 -5.53
C HIS A 409 14.23 -15.92 -5.40
N GLY A 410 12.99 -15.46 -5.18
CA GLY A 410 11.81 -16.31 -5.08
C GLY A 410 11.52 -17.04 -6.38
N ALA A 411 11.51 -16.30 -7.49
CA ALA A 411 11.25 -16.86 -8.81
C ALA A 411 12.32 -17.88 -9.24
N MET A 412 13.61 -17.54 -9.10
CA MET A 412 14.71 -18.48 -9.38
C MET A 412 14.62 -19.74 -8.50
N ALA A 413 14.21 -19.59 -7.25
CA ALA A 413 14.02 -20.70 -6.32
C ALA A 413 12.73 -21.50 -6.53
N GLY A 414 11.95 -21.24 -7.58
CA GLY A 414 10.76 -22.03 -7.92
C GLY A 414 9.50 -21.67 -7.13
N TYR A 415 9.52 -20.62 -6.31
CA TYR A 415 8.29 -20.07 -5.75
C TYR A 415 7.48 -19.37 -6.84
N THR A 416 6.15 -19.40 -6.72
CA THR A 416 5.22 -18.79 -7.68
C THR A 416 3.91 -18.44 -6.98
N GLY A 417 3.08 -17.56 -7.55
CA GLY A 417 1.81 -17.20 -6.92
C GLY A 417 1.97 -16.34 -5.66
N PHE A 418 3.04 -15.55 -5.58
CA PHE A 418 3.40 -14.78 -4.38
C PHE A 418 3.62 -13.30 -4.69
N ILE A 419 3.53 -12.48 -3.65
CA ILE A 419 4.19 -11.18 -3.57
C ILE A 419 5.34 -11.21 -2.58
N CYS A 420 6.24 -10.24 -2.71
CA CYS A 420 7.23 -9.94 -1.68
C CYS A 420 6.88 -8.64 -0.94
N GLY A 421 7.31 -8.54 0.32
CA GLY A 421 7.21 -7.33 1.12
C GLY A 421 7.77 -7.50 2.53
N PRO A 422 8.06 -6.41 3.25
CA PRO A 422 8.55 -6.44 4.61
C PRO A 422 7.40 -6.78 5.56
N VAL A 423 7.63 -7.73 6.45
CA VAL A 423 6.75 -8.09 7.56
C VAL A 423 7.60 -8.02 8.82
N ASN A 424 7.26 -7.12 9.74
CA ASN A 424 8.03 -6.85 10.95
C ASN A 424 9.54 -6.66 10.70
N GLY A 425 9.88 -5.90 9.66
CA GLY A 425 11.26 -5.58 9.28
C GLY A 425 12.01 -6.69 8.52
N ARG A 426 11.36 -7.81 8.18
CA ARG A 426 11.96 -8.90 7.38
C ARG A 426 11.16 -9.13 6.11
N HIS A 427 11.85 -9.21 4.97
CA HIS A 427 11.19 -9.52 3.70
C HIS A 427 10.68 -10.95 3.70
N SER A 428 9.43 -11.11 3.27
CA SER A 428 8.71 -12.38 3.25
C SER A 428 8.00 -12.58 1.91
N TYR A 429 7.75 -13.84 1.56
CA TYR A 429 6.83 -14.19 0.48
C TYR A 429 5.43 -14.34 1.08
N ILE A 430 4.46 -13.64 0.48
CA ILE A 430 3.07 -13.60 0.95
C ILE A 430 2.18 -14.09 -0.20
N PRO A 431 1.26 -15.03 0.05
CA PRO A 431 0.33 -15.53 -0.97
C PRO A 431 -0.56 -14.41 -1.53
N PHE A 432 -0.94 -14.48 -2.81
CA PHE A 432 -1.81 -13.48 -3.43
C PHE A 432 -3.14 -13.24 -2.70
N ASN A 433 -3.68 -14.26 -2.02
CA ASN A 433 -4.97 -14.21 -1.32
C ASN A 433 -5.04 -13.02 -0.34
N HIS A 434 -3.97 -12.78 0.42
CA HIS A 434 -3.92 -11.72 1.45
C HIS A 434 -4.18 -10.32 0.91
N ILE A 435 -3.67 -10.01 -0.28
CA ILE A 435 -3.82 -8.69 -0.90
C ILE A 435 -5.25 -8.48 -1.38
N THR A 436 -5.94 -9.57 -1.71
CA THR A 436 -7.28 -9.49 -2.30
C THR A 436 -8.40 -9.37 -1.26
N GLU A 437 -8.10 -9.72 0.00
CA GLU A 437 -9.10 -9.85 1.07
C GLU A 437 -9.44 -8.52 1.76
N LYS A 438 -8.44 -7.70 2.10
CA LYS A 438 -8.64 -6.46 2.86
C LYS A 438 -7.73 -5.35 2.34
N GLN A 439 -8.01 -4.12 2.72
CA GLN A 439 -7.09 -2.99 2.59
C GLN A 439 -6.79 -2.47 4.00
N ASN A 440 -5.53 -2.09 4.24
CA ASN A 440 -5.16 -1.42 5.48
C ASN A 440 -5.75 -0.01 5.49
N LYS A 441 -6.28 0.38 6.66
CA LYS A 441 -6.85 1.69 6.92
C LYS A 441 -6.21 2.29 8.17
N VAL A 442 -6.23 3.60 8.27
CA VAL A 442 -5.88 4.29 9.51
C VAL A 442 -6.89 3.89 10.59
N VAL A 443 -6.39 3.29 11.66
CA VAL A 443 -7.19 2.95 12.82
C VAL A 443 -7.29 4.19 13.71
N ILE A 444 -8.45 4.86 13.67
CA ILE A 444 -8.67 6.13 14.39
C ILE A 444 -8.72 5.97 15.92
N THR A 445 -8.81 4.74 16.41
CA THR A 445 -8.74 4.41 17.86
C THR A 445 -7.30 4.12 18.32
N ASP A 446 -6.34 4.01 17.41
CA ASP A 446 -4.95 3.68 17.75
C ASP A 446 -4.12 4.92 18.15
N ARG A 447 -3.03 4.64 18.87
CA ARG A 447 -2.05 5.61 19.36
C ARG A 447 -1.48 6.48 18.25
N MET A 448 -1.35 5.99 17.02
CA MET A 448 -0.86 6.79 15.90
C MET A 448 -1.81 7.95 15.55
N TRP A 449 -3.11 7.71 15.48
CA TRP A 449 -4.09 8.76 15.25
C TRP A 449 -4.17 9.72 16.46
N ALA A 450 -4.14 9.18 17.68
CA ALA A 450 -4.11 10.00 18.91
C ALA A 450 -2.89 10.96 18.95
N ARG A 451 -1.71 10.51 18.49
CA ARG A 451 -0.53 11.36 18.35
C ARG A 451 -0.74 12.48 17.34
N LEU A 452 -1.42 12.21 16.22
CA LEU A 452 -1.77 13.26 15.26
C LEU A 452 -2.70 14.30 15.88
N LEU A 453 -3.76 13.87 16.56
CA LEU A 453 -4.70 14.78 17.22
C LEU A 453 -3.99 15.65 18.28
N SER A 454 -3.08 15.05 19.05
CA SER A 454 -2.28 15.78 20.05
C SER A 454 -1.26 16.73 19.43
N SER A 455 -0.70 16.39 18.26
CA SER A 455 0.27 17.25 17.56
C SER A 455 -0.39 18.46 16.90
N THR A 456 -1.61 18.29 16.38
CA THR A 456 -2.38 19.35 15.69
C THR A 456 -3.25 20.16 16.64
N ASN A 457 -3.54 19.63 17.84
CA ASN A 457 -4.59 20.11 18.74
C ASN A 457 -5.99 20.18 18.07
N GLN A 458 -6.21 19.42 17.00
CA GLN A 458 -7.52 19.34 16.38
C GLN A 458 -8.48 18.50 17.24
N PRO A 459 -9.75 18.88 17.34
CA PRO A 459 -10.75 18.05 17.99
C PRO A 459 -11.05 16.80 17.15
N SER A 460 -11.66 15.79 17.77
CA SER A 460 -12.39 14.78 17.01
C SER A 460 -13.68 15.41 16.48
N PHE A 461 -13.92 15.30 15.17
CA PHE A 461 -15.15 15.77 14.53
C PHE A 461 -16.26 14.71 14.50
N LEU A 462 -16.08 13.60 15.22
CA LEU A 462 -17.11 12.58 15.38
C LEU A 462 -18.31 13.14 16.16
N ASN A 463 -19.52 12.80 15.72
CA ASN A 463 -20.72 13.07 16.48
C ASN A 463 -20.74 12.12 17.72
N PRO A 464 -21.29 12.49 18.89
CA PRO A 464 -21.36 11.56 20.04
C PRO A 464 -21.98 10.19 19.75
N LYS A 465 -22.83 10.07 18.73
CA LYS A 465 -23.36 8.77 18.25
C LYS A 465 -22.28 7.91 17.57
N ASP A 466 -21.47 8.52 16.72
CA ASP A 466 -20.41 7.83 15.97
C ASP A 466 -19.26 7.37 16.89
N VAL A 467 -19.03 8.09 18.00
CA VAL A 467 -18.03 7.71 19.02
C VAL A 467 -18.36 6.37 19.67
N ILE A 468 -19.64 6.07 19.90
CA ILE A 468 -20.09 4.81 20.49
C ILE A 468 -19.90 3.65 19.49
N GLU A 469 -20.30 3.85 18.23
CA GLU A 469 -20.13 2.84 17.17
C GLU A 469 -18.65 2.51 16.90
N VAL A 470 -17.76 3.50 16.93
CA VAL A 470 -16.31 3.32 16.74
C VAL A 470 -15.66 2.57 17.91
N GLN A 471 -16.16 2.75 19.14
CA GLN A 471 -15.68 2.03 20.32
C GLN A 471 -16.19 0.58 20.37
N GLU A 472 -17.38 0.31 19.84
CA GLU A 472 -17.97 -1.03 19.78
C GLU A 472 -17.44 -1.87 18.59
N GLY A 473 -16.91 -1.23 17.54
CA GLY A 473 -16.52 -1.87 16.28
C GLY A 473 -15.12 -2.51 16.22
N GLU A 474 -14.23 -2.23 17.18
CA GLU A 474 -12.89 -2.83 17.24
C GLU A 474 -12.49 -3.10 18.71
N GLU A 475 -12.62 -4.34 19.18
CA GLU A 475 -11.87 -4.76 20.37
C GLU A 475 -10.38 -4.86 20.00
N PRO A 476 -9.49 -4.04 20.59
CA PRO A 476 -8.07 -4.26 20.45
C PRO A 476 -7.70 -5.58 21.17
N PRO A 477 -6.70 -6.35 20.71
CA PRO A 477 -6.19 -7.53 21.43
C PRO A 477 -5.41 -7.17 22.71
N THR A 478 -5.68 -5.99 23.28
CA THR A 478 -5.12 -5.51 24.54
C THR A 478 -6.29 -5.08 25.39
N GLN A 479 -6.86 -6.02 26.15
CA GLN A 479 -7.73 -5.66 27.25
C GLN A 479 -6.91 -4.79 28.21
N LEU A 480 -7.34 -3.55 28.36
CA LEU A 480 -6.87 -2.67 29.43
C LEU A 480 -7.23 -3.33 30.76
N LEU A 481 -6.31 -3.25 31.72
CA LEU A 481 -6.52 -3.68 33.10
C LEU A 481 -7.65 -2.85 33.73
N GLU A 482 -8.88 -3.32 33.64
CA GLU A 482 -9.91 -2.94 34.60
C GLU A 482 -9.70 -3.77 35.87
N GLY A 483 -9.28 -3.11 36.95
CA GLY A 483 -9.28 -3.77 38.25
C GLY A 483 -8.39 -3.15 39.32
N GLU A 484 -8.56 -1.87 39.67
CA GLU A 484 -8.47 -1.48 41.09
C GLU A 484 -9.55 -0.46 41.43
N ASN A 485 -10.50 -0.92 42.25
CA ASN A 485 -11.55 -0.14 42.88
C ASN A 485 -10.98 1.07 43.63
N CYS A 486 -11.09 2.28 43.04
CA CYS A 486 -11.09 3.51 43.82
C CYS A 486 -12.39 3.57 44.63
N LYS A 487 -12.37 2.96 45.83
CA LYS A 487 -13.41 3.16 46.84
C LYS A 487 -13.47 4.64 47.19
N HIS A 488 -14.65 5.23 47.03
CA HIS A 488 -15.03 6.54 47.53
C HIS A 488 -14.53 6.77 48.97
N SER A 489 -13.59 7.71 49.14
CA SER A 489 -13.31 8.32 50.43
C SER A 489 -14.45 9.28 50.78
N LYS A 490 -15.22 8.94 51.82
CA LYS A 490 -16.09 9.92 52.50
C LYS A 490 -15.19 10.91 53.23
N PHE A 491 -15.33 12.19 52.88
CA PHE A 491 -14.80 13.29 53.69
C PHE A 491 -15.40 13.23 55.10
N ALA A 492 -14.54 13.02 56.09
CA ALA A 492 -14.81 13.35 57.48
C ALA A 492 -13.70 14.31 57.94
N THR A 493 -14.05 15.58 58.05
CA THR A 493 -13.29 16.59 58.79
C THR A 493 -13.10 16.14 60.24
N LYS A 494 -11.86 16.17 60.75
CA LYS A 494 -11.54 16.53 62.15
C LYS A 494 -10.03 16.68 62.39
N ASP A 495 -9.69 17.89 62.82
CA ASP A 495 -8.73 18.32 63.85
C ASP A 495 -7.24 17.94 63.77
N ILE A 496 -6.45 19.01 63.63
CA ILE A 496 -4.99 19.11 63.77
C ILE A 496 -4.63 19.05 65.26
N PRO A 497 -3.65 18.24 65.70
CA PRO A 497 -2.95 18.47 66.95
C PRO A 497 -1.61 19.17 66.70
N SER A 498 -1.45 20.31 67.35
CA SER A 498 -0.18 20.99 67.58
C SER A 498 0.79 20.09 68.35
N MET A 499 2.05 20.04 67.93
CA MET A 499 3.16 19.81 68.85
C MET A 499 4.25 20.85 68.63
N THR A 500 4.60 21.45 69.76
CA THR A 500 5.75 22.27 70.13
C THR A 500 7.08 21.81 69.57
#